data_AF-A0A9W6X7B8-F1
#
_entry.id   AF-A0A9W6X7B8-F1
#
_cell.length_a   1.000
_cell.length_b   1.000
_cell.length_c   1.000
_cell.angle_alpha   90.00
_cell.angle_beta   90.00
_cell.angle_gamma   90.00
#
_symmetry.space_group_name_H-M   'P 1'
#
loop_
_entity.id
_entity.type
_entity.pdbx_description
1 polymer ?
#
loop_
_entity_poly.entity_id
_entity_poly.type
_entity_poly.pdbx_seq_one_letter_code
_entity_poly.pdbx_strand_id
1 'polypeptide(L)'
;MVSTMYSSKITRQFTPRAKRLQEQQVDTMVWPARSPDCNPIENVWSAMAARVYAHGRQYRTMEQFEAAIMAAWDSIEQEYLLKLLKSVSD
;
A
#
# COMPACT_ATOMS: atom_id res chain seq x y z
N MET A 1 11.39 -19.74 -26.89
CA MET A 1 11.47 -18.31 -26.52
C MET A 1 10.41 -17.50 -27.28
N VAL A 2 9.13 -17.60 -26.89
CA VAL A 2 8.05 -16.71 -27.39
C VAL A 2 6.93 -16.47 -26.35
N SER A 3 7.00 -17.08 -25.16
CA SER A 3 5.89 -17.03 -24.19
C SER A 3 5.92 -15.83 -23.25
N THR A 4 7.06 -15.13 -23.10
CA THR A 4 7.22 -14.06 -22.09
C THR A 4 6.94 -12.65 -22.61
N MET A 5 6.86 -12.43 -23.93
CA MET A 5 6.62 -11.09 -24.49
C MET A 5 5.13 -10.76 -24.75
N TYR A 6 4.24 -11.77 -24.75
CA TYR A 6 2.84 -11.57 -25.14
C TYR A 6 1.92 -11.10 -23.98
N SER A 7 2.34 -11.28 -22.73
CA SER A 7 1.50 -10.98 -21.56
C SER A 7 1.68 -9.54 -21.04
N SER A 8 2.84 -8.91 -21.27
CA SER A 8 3.18 -7.64 -20.61
C SER A 8 2.59 -6.40 -21.31
N LYS A 9 2.31 -6.47 -22.61
CA LYS A 9 1.78 -5.32 -23.39
C LYS A 9 0.25 -5.32 -23.53
N ILE A 10 -0.40 -6.48 -23.52
CA ILE A 10 -1.86 -6.61 -23.70
C ILE A 10 -2.61 -6.31 -22.40
N THR A 11 -2.03 -6.56 -21.24
CA THR A 11 -2.74 -6.43 -19.95
C THR A 11 -2.92 -4.98 -19.47
N ARG A 12 -2.16 -4.02 -20.02
CA ARG A 12 -2.11 -2.64 -19.50
C ARG A 12 -3.27 -1.74 -19.98
N GLN A 13 -3.94 -2.08 -21.08
CA GLN A 13 -4.92 -1.19 -21.72
C GLN A 13 -6.38 -1.65 -21.64
N PHE A 14 -6.67 -2.87 -21.18
CA PHE A 14 -8.01 -3.45 -21.27
C PHE A 14 -8.80 -3.50 -19.95
N THR A 15 -8.27 -2.98 -18.85
CA THR A 15 -9.02 -2.87 -17.59
C THR A 15 -9.47 -1.45 -17.32
N PRO A 16 -10.73 -1.20 -16.89
CA PRO A 16 -11.24 0.15 -16.59
C PRO A 16 -10.40 0.88 -15.54
N ARG A 17 -9.76 0.14 -14.62
CA ARG A 17 -8.85 0.69 -13.61
C ARG A 17 -7.57 1.25 -14.22
N ALA A 18 -6.93 0.52 -15.14
CA ALA A 18 -5.72 1.01 -15.80
C ALA A 18 -6.00 2.23 -16.68
N LYS A 19 -7.15 2.25 -17.36
CA LYS A 19 -7.59 3.41 -18.14
C LYS A 19 -7.77 4.66 -17.28
N ARG A 20 -8.42 4.55 -16.11
CA ARG A 20 -8.59 5.68 -15.17
C ARG A 20 -7.26 6.25 -14.69
N LEU A 21 -6.28 5.40 -14.37
CA LEU A 21 -4.95 5.84 -13.95
C LEU A 21 -4.22 6.59 -15.07
N GLN A 22 -4.36 6.12 -16.31
CA GLN A 22 -3.81 6.79 -17.49
C GLN A 22 -4.47 8.17 -17.73
N GLU A 23 -5.79 8.26 -17.61
CA GLU A 23 -6.54 9.53 -17.71
C GLU A 23 -6.10 10.54 -16.63
N GLN A 24 -5.72 10.05 -15.45
CA GLN A 24 -5.19 10.86 -14.35
C GLN A 24 -3.68 11.11 -14.43
N GLN A 25 -3.01 10.70 -15.52
CA GLN A 25 -1.56 10.85 -15.70
C GLN A 25 -0.73 10.22 -14.55
N VAL A 26 -1.24 9.14 -13.96
CA VAL A 26 -0.55 8.41 -12.90
C VAL A 26 0.39 7.38 -13.53
N ASP A 27 1.68 7.55 -13.31
CA ASP A 27 2.68 6.57 -13.69
C ASP A 27 2.53 5.30 -12.86
N THR A 28 2.54 4.14 -13.55
CA THR A 28 2.42 2.83 -12.90
C THR A 28 3.73 2.07 -12.98
N MET A 29 4.09 1.40 -11.88
CA MET A 29 5.22 0.49 -11.84
C MET A 29 4.77 -0.94 -12.18
N VAL A 30 5.64 -1.72 -12.83
CA VAL A 30 5.40 -3.15 -13.05
C VAL A 30 5.72 -3.87 -11.75
N TRP A 31 4.73 -4.54 -11.18
CA TRP A 31 4.86 -5.23 -9.91
C TRP A 31 4.93 -6.75 -10.13
N PRO A 32 5.93 -7.45 -9.54
CA PRO A 32 6.01 -8.90 -9.65
C PRO A 32 4.86 -9.57 -8.90
N ALA A 33 4.32 -10.65 -9.46
CA ALA A 33 3.26 -11.40 -8.81
C ALA A 33 3.78 -12.07 -7.52
N ARG A 34 2.98 -12.03 -6.45
CA ARG A 34 3.25 -12.68 -5.14
C ARG A 34 4.43 -12.11 -4.34
N SER A 35 4.70 -10.80 -4.43
CA SER A 35 5.76 -10.15 -3.65
C SER A 35 5.23 -9.17 -2.59
N PRO A 36 4.37 -9.58 -1.63
CA PRO A 36 3.79 -8.65 -0.64
C PRO A 36 4.86 -7.89 0.19
N ASP A 37 6.06 -8.45 0.29
CA ASP A 37 7.27 -7.86 0.87
C ASP A 37 7.73 -6.58 0.16
N CYS A 38 7.43 -6.43 -1.12
CA CYS A 38 7.76 -5.23 -1.89
C CYS A 38 6.74 -4.09 -1.72
N ASN A 39 5.72 -4.22 -0.86
CA ASN A 39 4.66 -3.20 -0.70
C ASN A 39 4.85 -2.38 0.58
N PRO A 40 5.38 -1.14 0.50
CA PRO A 40 5.61 -0.30 1.67
C PRO A 40 4.34 -0.09 2.52
N ILE A 41 3.15 -0.14 1.91
CA ILE A 41 1.89 0.09 2.62
C ILE A 41 1.56 -1.02 3.62
N GLU A 42 2.00 -2.26 3.40
CA GLU A 42 1.79 -3.38 4.32
C GLU A 42 2.56 -3.15 5.63
N ASN A 43 3.76 -2.57 5.54
CA ASN A 43 4.56 -2.18 6.70
C ASN A 43 3.90 -1.03 7.47
N VAL A 44 3.26 -0.09 6.76
CA VAL A 44 2.49 1.00 7.37
C VAL A 44 1.26 0.45 8.09
N TRP A 45 0.49 -0.43 7.46
CA TRP A 45 -0.68 -1.07 8.09
C TRP A 45 -0.30 -1.89 9.32
N SER A 46 0.80 -2.64 9.26
CA SER A 46 1.33 -3.37 10.41
C SER A 46 1.70 -2.43 11.56
N ALA A 47 2.34 -1.31 11.26
CA ALA A 47 2.71 -0.28 12.23
C ALA A 47 1.48 0.44 12.83
N MET A 48 0.44 0.67 12.04
CA MET A 48 -0.84 1.22 12.51
C MET A 48 -1.56 0.22 13.41
N ALA A 49 -1.68 -1.05 13.00
CA ALA A 49 -2.35 -2.09 13.78
C ALA A 49 -1.70 -2.26 15.16
N ALA A 50 -0.36 -2.25 15.23
CA ALA A 50 0.38 -2.31 16.49
C ALA A 50 0.05 -1.15 17.44
N ARG A 51 -0.16 0.06 16.90
CA ARG A 51 -0.54 1.26 17.68
C ARG A 51 -2.00 1.23 18.10
N VAL A 52 -2.89 0.88 17.18
CA VAL A 52 -4.35 0.82 17.41
C VAL A 52 -4.68 -0.20 18.49
N TYR A 53 -4.04 -1.37 18.48
CA TYR A 53 -4.30 -2.45 19.44
C TYR A 53 -3.26 -2.51 20.58
N ALA A 54 -2.45 -1.47 20.75
CA ALA A 54 -1.44 -1.41 21.81
C ALA A 54 -2.07 -1.68 23.18
N HIS A 55 -1.37 -2.47 24.00
CA HIS A 55 -1.81 -2.86 25.34
C HIS A 55 -3.15 -3.63 25.36
N GLY A 56 -3.50 -4.32 24.28
CA GLY A 56 -4.73 -5.12 24.19
C GLY A 56 -6.00 -4.27 24.10
N ARG A 57 -5.88 -3.01 23.71
CA ARG A 57 -7.02 -2.09 23.57
C ARG A 57 -8.10 -2.67 22.66
N GLN A 58 -9.35 -2.53 23.06
CA GLN A 58 -10.54 -2.93 22.31
C GLN A 58 -11.48 -1.72 22.16
N TYR A 59 -12.31 -1.73 21.13
CA TYR A 59 -13.22 -0.64 20.79
C TYR A 59 -14.67 -1.12 20.83
N ARG A 60 -15.57 -0.31 21.39
CA ARG A 60 -17.00 -0.68 21.54
C ARG A 60 -17.88 -0.05 20.46
N THR A 61 -17.38 0.96 19.78
CA THR A 61 -18.12 1.76 18.80
C THR A 61 -17.24 2.03 17.60
N MET A 62 -17.86 2.29 16.45
CA MET A 62 -17.15 2.60 15.21
C MET A 62 -16.37 3.91 15.36
N GLU A 63 -16.96 4.90 16.01
CA GLU A 63 -16.39 6.24 16.20
C GLU A 63 -15.10 6.18 17.03
N GLN A 64 -15.07 5.35 18.08
CA GLN A 64 -13.85 5.14 18.87
C GLN A 64 -12.75 4.45 18.05
N PHE A 65 -13.12 3.50 17.21
CA PHE A 65 -12.18 2.78 16.36
C PHE A 65 -11.60 3.68 15.28
N GLU A 66 -12.44 4.46 14.60
CA GLU A 66 -12.03 5.45 13.61
C GLU A 66 -11.10 6.50 14.22
N ALA A 67 -11.45 7.06 15.38
CA ALA A 67 -10.60 8.03 16.08
C ALA A 67 -9.21 7.45 16.41
N ALA A 68 -9.15 6.17 16.78
CA ALA A 68 -7.88 5.52 17.07
C ALA A 68 -7.04 5.23 15.81
N ILE A 69 -7.69 4.90 14.69
CA ILE A 69 -7.01 4.76 13.39
C ILE A 69 -6.40 6.09 12.97
N MET A 70 -7.16 7.19 13.08
CA MET A 70 -6.68 8.53 12.75
C MET A 70 -5.52 8.94 13.66
N ALA A 71 -5.63 8.73 14.97
CA ALA A 71 -4.53 9.01 15.90
C ALA A 71 -3.29 8.14 15.63
N ALA A 72 -3.47 6.88 15.25
CA ALA A 72 -2.35 6.01 14.89
C ALA A 72 -1.66 6.49 13.62
N TRP A 73 -2.42 6.92 12.61
CA TRP A 73 -1.90 7.52 11.38
C TRP A 73 -1.09 8.79 11.67
N ASP A 74 -1.67 9.73 12.43
CA ASP A 74 -1.04 11.01 12.75
C ASP A 74 0.25 10.84 13.60
N SER A 75 0.37 9.73 14.33
CA SER A 75 1.57 9.41 15.11
C SER A 75 2.71 8.81 14.29
N ILE A 76 2.49 8.48 13.01
CA ILE A 76 3.54 7.94 12.14
C ILE A 76 4.36 9.11 11.59
N GLU A 77 5.63 9.15 11.99
CA GLU A 77 6.54 10.19 11.52
C GLU A 77 6.84 10.04 10.03
N GLN A 78 6.93 11.18 9.34
CA GLN A 78 7.28 11.23 7.93
C GLN A 78 8.64 10.57 7.63
N GLU A 79 9.60 10.65 8.57
CA GLU A 79 10.91 10.00 8.45
C GLU A 79 10.79 8.47 8.35
N TYR A 80 9.89 7.87 9.14
CA TYR A 80 9.62 6.44 9.07
C TYR A 80 9.08 6.04 7.69
N LEU A 81 8.15 6.83 7.12
CA LEU A 81 7.60 6.59 5.79
C LEU A 81 8.69 6.69 4.70
N LEU A 82 9.55 7.70 4.79
CA LEU A 82 10.67 7.87 3.85
C LEU A 82 11.67 6.72 3.92
N LYS A 83 11.94 6.20 5.13
CA LYS A 83 12.81 5.03 5.31
C LYS A 83 12.22 3.78 4.65
N LEU A 84 10.91 3.55 4.81
CA LEU A 84 10.21 2.42 4.16
C LEU A 84 10.26 2.49 2.63
N LEU A 85 10.10 3.70 2.07
CA LEU A 85 10.18 3.90 0.63
C LEU A 85 11.59 3.60 0.09
N LYS A 86 12.63 4.04 0.81
CA LYS A 86 14.03 3.73 0.44
C LYS A 86 14.32 2.23 0.48
N SER A 87 13.86 1.53 1.52
CA SER A 87 14.14 0.09 1.68
C SER A 87 13.49 -0.82 0.62
N VAL A 88 12.51 -0.32 -0.13
CA VAL A 88 11.87 -1.06 -1.23
C VAL A 88 12.48 -0.71 -2.60
N SER A 89 13.24 0.38 -2.68
CA SER A 89 13.92 0.82 -3.90
C SER A 89 15.36 0.32 -4.02
N ASP A 90 15.93 -0.25 -2.96
CA ASP A 90 17.23 -0.95 -2.95
C ASP A 90 17.05 -2.44 -3.34
#